data_AF-A0A955Z4N5-F1
#
_entry.id   AF-A0A955Z4N5-F1
#
_cell.length_a   1.000
_cell.length_b   1.000
_cell.length_c   1.000
_cell.angle_alpha   90.00
_cell.angle_beta   90.00
_cell.angle_gamma   90.00
#
_symmetry.space_group_name_H-M   'P 1'
#
loop_
_entity.id
_entity.type
_entity.pdbx_description
1 polymer ?
#
loop_
_entity_poly.entity_id
_entity_poly.type
_entity_poly.pdbx_seq_one_letter_code
_entity_poly.pdbx_strand_id
1 'polypeptide(L)'
;MTDPRRAALSLGVGAAIALACGLAAADALEPPPKSCPEGQVGVTGRQGARCVPEAPASCPNGLRPTTAYEGPSCRPWLCASDSQCGEGASCVEQEVCLVPRGGTPGPSDEPRDLCDAGGRCEAPAHCGPARVCIKAG
;
A
#
# COMPACT_ATOMS: atom_id res chain seq x y z
N MET A 1 18.90 -45.49 8.47
CA MET A 1 17.91 -46.35 9.14
C MET A 1 16.55 -45.76 8.83
N THR A 2 15.88 -46.32 7.83
CA THR A 2 14.68 -45.74 7.20
C THR A 2 13.57 -46.77 7.35
N ASP A 3 12.51 -46.42 8.07
CA ASP A 3 11.46 -47.35 8.49
C ASP A 3 10.34 -47.44 7.43
N PRO A 4 10.09 -48.62 6.80
CA PRO A 4 9.19 -48.77 5.66
C PRO A 4 7.71 -49.03 6.03
N ARG A 5 7.30 -48.86 7.30
CA ARG A 5 6.01 -49.37 7.80
C ARG A 5 4.93 -48.31 8.08
N ARG A 6 4.63 -47.42 7.13
CA ARG A 6 3.42 -46.58 7.21
C ARG A 6 2.70 -46.50 5.86
N ALA A 7 2.20 -47.66 5.42
CA ALA A 7 1.15 -47.77 4.42
C ALA A 7 -0.10 -48.31 5.12
N ALA A 8 -1.02 -47.42 5.49
CA ALA A 8 -2.40 -47.77 5.85
C ALA A 8 -3.24 -46.49 5.69
N LEU A 9 -4.01 -46.44 4.60
CA LEU A 9 -5.47 -46.49 4.62
C LEU A 9 -6.13 -45.29 5.30
N SER A 10 -6.52 -44.31 4.47
CA SER A 10 -7.67 -43.44 4.75
C SER A 10 -8.40 -43.18 3.43
N LEU A 11 -9.17 -44.19 2.98
CA LEU A 11 -10.16 -44.06 1.92
C LEU A 11 -11.49 -43.64 2.56
N GLY A 12 -11.97 -42.45 2.18
CA GLY A 12 -13.41 -42.15 2.13
C GLY A 12 -14.03 -41.45 3.33
N VAL A 13 -14.22 -40.13 3.22
CA VAL A 13 -15.47 -39.46 3.63
C VAL A 13 -15.79 -38.36 2.60
N GLY A 14 -16.84 -38.64 1.82
CA GLY A 14 -17.86 -37.71 1.34
C GLY A 14 -17.45 -36.34 0.79
N ALA A 15 -17.25 -36.28 -0.52
CA ALA A 15 -17.35 -35.04 -1.29
C ALA A 15 -18.83 -34.61 -1.41
N ALA A 16 -19.23 -33.56 -0.69
CA ALA A 16 -20.49 -32.83 -0.92
C ALA A 16 -20.40 -31.40 -0.35
N ILE A 17 -19.57 -30.55 -0.95
CA ILE A 17 -19.68 -29.08 -0.81
C ILE A 17 -19.74 -28.53 -2.22
N ALA A 18 -20.91 -28.66 -2.84
CA ALA A 18 -21.17 -28.23 -4.20
C ALA A 18 -22.20 -27.09 -4.18
N LEU A 19 -21.78 -25.94 -4.70
CA LEU A 19 -22.60 -24.82 -5.17
C LEU A 19 -23.40 -24.01 -4.13
N ALA A 20 -22.68 -23.19 -3.37
CA ALA A 20 -23.18 -21.89 -2.95
C ALA A 20 -22.11 -20.81 -3.14
N CYS A 21 -21.47 -20.78 -4.31
CA CYS A 21 -20.71 -19.60 -4.74
C CYS A 21 -21.72 -18.53 -5.16
N GLY A 22 -22.36 -17.89 -4.18
CA GLY A 22 -23.05 -16.64 -4.40
C GLY A 22 -22.06 -15.69 -5.08
N LEU A 23 -22.49 -15.10 -6.20
CA LEU A 23 -21.75 -14.06 -6.90
C LEU A 23 -21.54 -12.93 -5.90
N ALA A 24 -20.37 -12.91 -5.25
CA ALA A 24 -19.90 -11.72 -4.57
C ALA A 24 -19.76 -10.68 -5.68
N ALA A 25 -20.76 -9.81 -5.81
CA ALA A 25 -20.66 -8.63 -6.63
C ALA A 25 -19.50 -7.83 -6.02
N ALA A 26 -18.32 -7.96 -6.62
CA ALA A 26 -17.23 -7.05 -6.31
C ALA A 26 -17.81 -5.65 -6.55
N ASP A 27 -17.86 -4.82 -5.50
CA ASP A 27 -18.32 -3.44 -5.59
C ASP A 27 -17.53 -2.78 -6.72
N ALA A 28 -18.17 -2.67 -7.88
CA ALA A 28 -17.52 -2.19 -9.08
C ALA A 28 -17.28 -0.70 -8.87
N LEU A 29 -16.02 -0.35 -8.56
CA LEU A 29 -15.60 1.03 -8.49
C LEU A 29 -15.79 1.68 -9.86
N GLU A 30 -16.55 2.78 -9.91
CA GLU A 30 -16.78 3.54 -11.14
C GLU A 30 -15.44 4.00 -11.73
N PRO A 31 -15.25 3.97 -13.06
CA PRO A 31 -14.00 4.46 -13.65
C PRO A 31 -13.77 5.93 -13.30
N PRO A 32 -12.50 6.38 -13.18
CA PRO A 32 -12.20 7.77 -12.87
C PRO A 32 -12.73 8.69 -13.99
N PRO A 33 -13.08 9.95 -13.68
CA PRO A 33 -13.58 10.88 -14.68
C PRO A 33 -12.55 11.08 -15.81
N LYS A 34 -13.01 10.97 -17.06
CA LYS A 34 -12.14 11.13 -18.24
C LYS A 34 -11.77 12.59 -18.53
N SER A 35 -12.50 13.53 -17.96
CA SER A 35 -12.33 14.96 -18.19
C SER A 35 -12.41 15.68 -16.86
N CYS A 36 -11.30 16.34 -16.50
CA CYS A 36 -11.19 17.18 -15.32
C CYS A 36 -10.80 18.60 -15.72
N PRO A 37 -11.14 19.62 -14.89
CA PRO A 37 -10.62 20.97 -15.07
C PRO A 37 -9.09 20.99 -15.09
N GLU A 38 -8.52 22.06 -15.63
CA GLU A 38 -7.06 22.27 -15.64
C GLU A 38 -6.47 22.18 -14.22
N GLY A 39 -5.34 21.47 -14.08
CA GLY A 39 -4.68 21.22 -12.80
C GLY A 39 -5.35 20.17 -11.92
N GLN A 40 -6.29 19.39 -12.46
CA GLN A 40 -6.96 18.30 -11.76
C GLN A 40 -6.88 16.97 -12.52
N VAL A 41 -6.91 15.88 -11.78
CA VAL A 41 -6.89 14.50 -12.30
C VAL A 41 -8.06 13.70 -11.76
N GLY A 42 -8.56 12.78 -12.59
CA GLY A 42 -9.63 11.88 -12.22
C GLY A 42 -9.14 10.78 -11.28
N VAL A 43 -9.80 10.64 -10.12
CA VAL A 43 -9.55 9.54 -9.17
C VAL A 43 -10.85 8.81 -8.86
N THR A 44 -10.72 7.52 -8.53
CA THR A 44 -11.83 6.72 -8.01
C THR A 44 -11.50 6.21 -6.62
N GLY A 45 -12.48 6.30 -5.72
CA GLY A 45 -12.42 5.63 -4.42
C GLY A 45 -13.79 5.07 -4.02
N ARG A 46 -13.88 4.59 -2.78
CA ARG A 46 -15.15 4.07 -2.20
C ARG A 46 -16.29 5.09 -2.18
N GLN A 47 -15.96 6.37 -2.28
CA GLN A 47 -16.92 7.48 -2.29
C GLN A 47 -17.26 7.94 -3.73
N GLY A 48 -16.96 7.13 -4.75
CA GLY A 48 -17.21 7.43 -6.15
C GLY A 48 -16.03 8.06 -6.90
N ALA A 49 -16.28 8.32 -8.18
CA ALA A 49 -15.36 8.96 -9.11
C ALA A 49 -15.40 10.49 -8.98
N ARG A 50 -14.25 11.17 -8.88
CA ARG A 50 -14.17 12.64 -8.82
C ARG A 50 -12.87 13.21 -9.38
N CYS A 51 -12.85 14.49 -9.68
CA CYS A 51 -11.62 15.23 -9.98
C CYS A 51 -11.02 15.77 -8.68
N VAL A 52 -9.70 15.62 -8.52
CA VAL A 52 -8.94 16.19 -7.40
C VAL A 52 -7.73 16.95 -7.95
N PRO A 53 -7.16 17.90 -7.20
CA PRO A 53 -5.95 18.60 -7.64
C PRO A 53 -4.80 17.63 -7.95
N GLU A 54 -4.01 17.99 -8.96
CA GLU A 54 -2.80 17.25 -9.34
C GLU A 54 -1.80 17.15 -8.20
N ALA A 55 -1.06 16.03 -8.17
CA ALA A 55 0.02 15.84 -7.21
C ALA A 55 1.10 16.91 -7.41
N PRO A 56 1.84 17.30 -6.35
CA PRO A 56 2.92 18.28 -6.49
C PRO A 56 3.94 17.80 -7.53
N ALA A 57 4.51 18.73 -8.31
CA ALA A 57 5.48 18.40 -9.35
C ALA A 57 6.79 17.80 -8.79
N SER A 58 7.12 18.12 -7.54
CA SER A 58 8.31 17.62 -6.86
C SER A 58 8.02 17.31 -5.39
N CYS A 59 8.74 16.33 -4.87
CA CYS A 59 8.71 15.92 -3.46
C CYS A 59 10.14 15.85 -2.91
N PRO A 60 10.31 15.98 -1.58
CA PRO A 60 11.58 15.70 -0.93
C PRO A 60 12.11 14.28 -1.23
N ASN A 61 13.41 14.08 -1.06
CA ASN A 61 14.02 12.75 -1.20
C ASN A 61 13.36 11.73 -0.28
N GLY A 62 13.11 10.52 -0.80
CA GLY A 62 12.38 9.47 -0.08
C GLY A 62 10.87 9.53 -0.24
N LEU A 63 10.35 10.63 -0.78
CA LEU A 63 8.93 10.81 -1.05
C LEU A 63 8.67 10.87 -2.56
N ARG A 64 7.48 10.42 -2.96
CA ARG A 64 6.98 10.56 -4.33
C ARG A 64 5.63 11.28 -4.33
N PRO A 65 5.32 12.03 -5.40
CA PRO A 65 4.02 12.63 -5.56
C PRO A 65 2.95 11.55 -5.66
N THR A 66 1.86 11.73 -4.92
CA THR A 66 0.68 10.88 -5.00
C THR A 66 -0.56 11.74 -5.15
N THR A 67 -1.50 11.21 -5.94
CA THR A 67 -2.86 11.72 -5.99
C THR A 67 -3.73 10.72 -5.25
N ALA A 68 -4.17 11.09 -4.05
CA ALA A 68 -5.10 10.29 -3.27
C ALA A 68 -6.47 10.96 -3.24
N TYR A 69 -7.48 10.21 -2.78
CA TYR A 69 -8.81 10.78 -2.56
C TYR A 69 -8.74 11.99 -1.63
N GLU A 70 -7.90 11.96 -0.59
CA GLU A 70 -7.72 13.05 0.38
C GLU A 70 -7.04 14.30 -0.18
N GLY A 71 -6.51 14.23 -1.40
CA GLY A 71 -5.82 15.32 -2.07
C GLY A 71 -4.40 14.94 -2.51
N PRO A 72 -3.72 15.88 -3.17
CA PRO A 72 -2.33 15.71 -3.57
C PRO A 72 -1.42 15.71 -2.33
N SER A 73 -0.49 14.76 -2.27
CA SER A 73 0.51 14.73 -1.19
C SER A 73 1.81 14.11 -1.67
N CYS A 74 2.88 14.32 -0.91
CA CYS A 74 4.07 13.50 -1.00
C CYS A 74 3.88 12.28 -0.08
N ARG A 75 4.29 11.09 -0.50
CA ARG A 75 4.24 9.85 0.31
C ARG A 75 5.54 9.07 0.22
N PRO A 76 5.93 8.30 1.25
CA PRO A 76 7.08 7.42 1.19
C PRO A 76 7.07 6.55 -0.05
N TRP A 77 8.16 6.60 -0.82
CA TRP A 77 8.31 5.76 -2.00
C TRP A 77 8.81 4.38 -1.59
N LEU A 78 7.89 3.53 -1.15
CA LEU A 78 8.22 2.19 -0.65
C LEU A 78 8.87 1.32 -1.72
N CYS A 79 9.79 0.46 -1.27
CA CYS A 79 10.48 -0.51 -2.12
C CYS A 79 10.82 -1.80 -1.36
N ALA A 80 10.90 -2.90 -2.08
CA ALA A 80 11.44 -4.16 -1.58
C ALA A 80 12.92 -4.37 -1.99
N SER A 81 13.35 -3.72 -3.06
CA SER A 81 14.73 -3.79 -3.59
C SER A 81 15.05 -2.58 -4.46
N ASP A 82 16.34 -2.36 -4.73
CA ASP A 82 16.83 -1.25 -5.57
C ASP A 82 16.23 -1.27 -6.98
N SER A 83 15.87 -2.44 -7.51
CA SER A 83 15.24 -2.57 -8.83
C SER A 83 13.85 -1.94 -8.94
N GLN A 84 13.19 -1.67 -7.81
CA GLN A 84 11.90 -0.95 -7.76
C GLN A 84 12.09 0.56 -7.65
N CYS A 85 13.31 0.99 -7.34
CA CYS A 85 13.67 2.39 -7.34
C CYS A 85 14.05 2.80 -8.76
N GLY A 86 13.61 3.99 -9.16
CA GLY A 86 13.99 4.55 -10.45
C GLY A 86 15.50 4.77 -10.57
N GLU A 87 15.95 5.16 -11.76
CA GLU A 87 17.36 5.43 -12.02
C GLU A 87 17.98 6.39 -10.98
N GLY A 88 19.16 6.02 -10.47
CA GLY A 88 19.89 6.82 -9.47
C GLY A 88 19.34 6.77 -8.05
N ALA A 89 18.40 5.87 -7.74
CA ALA A 89 17.88 5.67 -6.39
C ALA A 89 18.18 4.27 -5.84
N SER A 90 18.32 4.19 -4.51
CA SER A 90 18.58 2.95 -3.77
C SER A 90 17.48 2.71 -2.74
N CYS A 91 17.20 1.43 -2.47
CA CYS A 91 16.19 0.99 -1.53
C CYS A 91 16.79 0.81 -0.13
N VAL A 92 16.69 1.85 0.69
CA VAL A 92 17.29 1.91 2.03
C VAL A 92 16.24 1.84 3.12
N GLU A 93 16.60 1.33 4.28
CA GLU A 93 15.75 1.38 5.48
C GLU A 93 15.73 2.80 6.05
N GLN A 94 14.54 3.30 6.37
CA GLN A 94 14.30 4.62 6.98
C GLN A 94 13.18 4.53 8.01
N GLU A 95 13.18 5.47 8.95
CA GLU A 95 12.05 5.68 9.86
C GLU A 95 10.93 6.45 9.15
N VAL A 96 9.74 5.84 9.10
CA VAL A 96 8.55 6.42 8.48
C VAL A 96 7.42 6.55 9.49
N CYS A 97 6.56 7.55 9.27
CA CYS A 97 5.35 7.75 10.04
C CYS A 97 4.27 6.75 9.60
N LEU A 98 4.03 5.76 10.45
CA LEU A 98 3.06 4.70 10.27
C LEU A 98 1.74 5.04 10.97
N VAL A 99 0.64 5.06 10.20
CA VAL A 99 -0.72 5.24 10.74
C VAL A 99 -1.39 3.89 10.96
N PRO A 100 -1.84 3.59 12.19
CA PRO A 100 -2.53 2.34 12.50
C PRO A 100 -3.81 2.13 11.70
N ARG A 101 -3.92 1.01 10.99
CA ARG A 101 -5.20 0.62 10.38
C ARG A 101 -6.08 -0.07 11.42
N GLY A 102 -7.16 0.60 11.84
CA GLY A 102 -8.09 0.06 12.84
C GLY A 102 -7.77 0.44 14.28
N GLY A 103 -6.90 1.44 14.51
CA GLY A 103 -6.64 2.01 15.83
C GLY A 103 -5.62 1.26 16.69
N THR A 104 -5.09 0.13 16.21
CA THR A 104 -4.00 -0.62 16.86
C THR A 104 -2.82 -0.76 15.91
N PRO A 105 -1.58 -0.42 16.33
CA PRO A 105 -0.39 -0.61 15.51
C PRO A 105 -0.20 -2.05 15.06
N GLY A 106 0.29 -2.25 13.83
CA GLY A 106 0.48 -3.57 13.26
C GLY A 106 1.12 -3.58 11.86
N PRO A 107 1.30 -4.76 11.25
CA PRO A 107 1.94 -4.90 9.94
C PRO A 107 1.12 -4.30 8.78
N SER A 108 -0.12 -3.87 9.05
CA SER A 108 -1.00 -3.22 8.09
C SER A 108 -0.95 -1.70 8.17
N ASP A 109 -0.05 -1.15 8.99
CA ASP A 109 0.06 0.30 9.17
C ASP A 109 0.48 0.97 7.87
N GLU A 110 -0.13 2.11 7.59
CA GLU A 110 0.08 2.82 6.34
C GLU A 110 1.15 3.89 6.49
N PRO A 111 2.22 3.86 5.68
CA PRO A 111 3.22 4.92 5.69
C PRO A 111 2.65 6.21 5.11
N ARG A 112 2.70 7.27 5.92
CA ARG A 112 2.23 8.63 5.59
C ARG A 112 3.34 9.57 5.20
N ASP A 113 4.43 9.56 5.95
CA ASP A 113 5.55 10.50 5.82
C ASP A 113 6.86 9.88 6.32
N LEU A 114 7.97 10.62 6.24
CA LEU A 114 9.22 10.30 6.93
C LEU A 114 9.18 10.86 8.37
N CYS A 115 9.85 10.18 9.29
CA CYS A 115 10.03 10.73 10.64
C CYS A 115 10.93 11.97 10.63
N ASP A 116 10.66 12.92 11.52
CA ASP A 116 11.55 14.07 11.71
C ASP A 116 12.91 13.62 12.31
N ALA A 117 13.88 14.54 12.35
CA ALA A 117 15.21 14.25 12.92
C ALA A 117 15.18 13.87 14.43
N GLY A 118 14.06 14.15 15.11
CA GLY A 118 13.81 13.76 16.50
C GLY A 118 13.03 12.45 16.63
N GLY A 119 12.75 11.73 15.54
CA GLY A 119 11.97 10.50 15.55
C GLY A 119 10.50 10.73 15.91
N ARG A 120 9.90 11.84 15.46
CA ARG A 120 8.50 12.19 15.76
C ARG A 120 7.63 12.22 14.51
N CYS A 121 6.35 11.94 14.73
CA CYS A 121 5.26 12.02 13.77
C CYS A 121 4.07 12.76 14.36
N GLU A 122 3.19 13.26 13.51
CA GLU A 122 1.90 13.78 13.95
C GLU A 122 0.98 12.63 14.40
N ALA A 123 0.36 12.76 15.57
CA ALA A 123 -0.57 11.76 16.06
C ALA A 123 -1.75 11.57 15.08
N PRO A 124 -2.25 10.34 14.87
CA PRO A 124 -1.97 9.12 15.62
C PRO A 124 -0.81 8.28 15.07
N ALA A 125 0.02 8.83 14.18
CA ALA A 125 1.14 8.08 13.61
C ALA A 125 2.26 7.85 14.64
N HIS A 126 3.06 6.82 14.40
CA HIS A 126 4.29 6.53 15.13
C HIS A 126 5.42 6.23 14.15
N CYS A 127 6.66 6.41 14.60
CA CYS A 127 7.83 6.03 13.81
C CYS A 127 8.01 4.51 13.82
N GLY A 128 8.29 3.97 12.65
CA GLY A 128 8.78 2.61 12.50
C GLY A 128 9.57 2.43 11.22
N PRO A 129 10.36 1.35 11.10
CA PRO A 129 11.21 1.12 9.96
C PRO A 129 10.39 0.73 8.73
N ALA A 130 10.71 1.33 7.58
CA ALA A 130 10.28 0.89 6.28
C ALA A 130 11.38 1.09 5.25
N ARG A 131 11.32 0.32 4.16
CA ARG A 131 12.27 0.48 3.05
C ARG A 131 11.71 1.47 2.02
N VAL A 132 12.47 2.52 1.74
CA VAL A 132 12.10 3.61 0.82
C VAL A 132 13.19 3.88 -0.20
N CYS A 133 12.78 4.33 -1.38
CA CYS A 133 13.69 4.74 -2.45
C CYS A 133 14.24 6.13 -2.18
N ILE A 134 15.56 6.21 -2.01
CA ILE A 134 16.30 7.47 -1.84
C ILE A 134 17.16 7.70 -3.07
N LYS A 135 17.03 8.87 -3.72
CA LYS A 135 17.94 9.29 -4.78
C LYS A 135 19.31 9.65 -4.20
N ALA A 136 20.38 9.25 -4.88
CA ALA A 136 21.70 9.80 -4.61
C ALA A 136 21.66 11.31 -4.88
N GLY A 137 22.06 12.10 -3.87
CA GLY A 137 22.12 13.57 -3.94
C GLY A 137 23.31 14.08 -4.72
#